data_AF-A0A6H0UD28-F1
#
_entry.id   AF-A0A6H0UD28-F1
#
_cell.length_a   1.000
_cell.length_b   1.000
_cell.length_c   1.000
_cell.angle_alpha   90.00
_cell.angle_beta   90.00
_cell.angle_gamma   90.00
#
_symmetry.space_group_name_H-M   'P 1'
#
loop_
_entity.id
_entity.type
_entity.pdbx_description
1 polymer ?
#
loop_
_entity_poly.entity_id
_entity_poly.type
_entity_poly.pdbx_seq_one_letter_code
_entity_poly.pdbx_strand_id
1 'polypeptide(L)'
;MIKDKNSEKRYEYDLKITDVERKTEELHIQERQLRESLENFNSEMTRSFRGLMGMEDELNRRSHGSSGYSETEQKRRYVTQLIENQQEEQALQFRKASQQLEDERENLIKERSKLPWD
;
A
#
# COMPACT_ATOMS: atom_id res chain seq x y z
N MET A 1 44.29 25.52 11.35
CA MET A 1 43.17 24.84 10.68
C MET A 1 41.96 24.96 11.58
N ILE A 2 41.06 25.90 11.29
CA ILE A 2 39.77 25.99 11.97
C ILE A 2 39.00 24.75 11.52
N LYS A 3 38.79 23.79 12.42
CA LYS A 3 37.84 22.69 12.18
C LYS A 3 36.49 23.36 11.99
N ASP A 4 35.99 23.34 10.76
CA ASP A 4 34.64 23.79 10.42
C ASP A 4 33.64 23.03 11.31
N LYS A 5 33.20 23.69 12.38
CA LYS A 5 32.32 23.11 13.41
C LYS A 5 30.93 22.83 12.85
N ASN A 6 30.62 23.41 11.69
CA ASN A 6 29.37 23.22 10.95
C ASN A 6 29.48 22.05 9.95
N SER A 7 30.70 21.61 9.59
CA SER A 7 30.89 20.44 8.72
C SER A 7 30.33 19.16 9.33
N GLU A 8 30.54 18.93 10.62
CA GLU A 8 30.03 17.75 11.34
C GLU A 8 28.50 17.79 11.44
N LYS A 9 27.91 18.97 11.67
CA LYS A 9 26.45 19.13 11.66
C LYS A 9 25.85 18.92 10.27
N ARG A 10 26.50 19.40 9.19
CA ARG A 10 26.07 19.13 7.81
C ARG A 10 26.10 17.64 7.52
N TYR A 11 27.15 16.95 7.96
CA TYR A 11 27.26 15.49 7.81
C TYR A 11 26.15 14.74 8.56
N GLU A 12 25.81 15.15 9.79
CA GLU A 12 24.66 14.59 10.52
C GLU A 12 23.34 14.76 9.76
N TYR A 13 23.11 15.93 9.15
CA TYR A 13 21.93 16.13 8.31
C TYR A 13 21.96 15.26 7.05
N ASP A 14 23.12 15.09 6.41
CA ASP A 14 23.26 14.20 5.25
C ASP A 14 22.92 12.75 5.60
N LEU A 15 23.34 12.26 6.78
CA LEU A 15 22.96 10.95 7.27
C LEU A 15 21.45 10.82 7.50
N LYS A 16 20.82 11.83 8.09
CA LYS A 16 19.36 11.84 8.31
C LYS A 16 18.58 11.86 7.00
N ILE A 17 19.00 12.68 6.04
CA ILE A 17 18.39 12.73 4.71
C ILE A 17 18.49 11.36 4.03
N THR A 18 19.66 10.73 4.09
CA THR A 18 19.88 9.38 3.52
C THR A 18 18.98 8.34 4.19
N ASP A 19 18.78 8.41 5.51
CA ASP A 19 17.88 7.48 6.21
C ASP A 19 16.41 7.68 5.82
N VAL A 20 15.97 8.94 5.64
CA VAL A 20 14.62 9.24 5.15
C VAL A 20 14.44 8.74 3.72
N GLU A 21 15.41 8.96 2.83
CA GLU A 21 15.38 8.44 1.46
C GLU A 21 15.28 6.91 1.42
N ARG A 22 16.03 6.22 2.30
CA ARG A 22 15.92 4.77 2.45
C ARG A 22 14.53 4.33 2.92
N LYS A 23 13.95 5.02 3.90
CA LYS A 23 12.58 4.75 4.37
C LYS A 23 11.54 4.98 3.27
N THR A 24 11.73 5.98 2.43
CA THR A 24 10.86 6.24 1.27
C THR A 24 10.93 5.09 0.26
N GLU A 25 12.12 4.58 -0.05
CA GLU A 25 12.29 3.42 -0.91
C GLU A 25 11.64 2.15 -0.31
N GLU A 26 11.88 1.90 0.98
CA GLU A 26 11.25 0.79 1.71
C GLU A 26 9.72 0.88 1.68
N LEU A 27 9.16 2.08 1.84
CA LEU A 27 7.72 2.34 1.77
C LEU A 27 7.17 2.02 0.37
N HIS A 28 7.84 2.43 -0.70
CA HIS A 28 7.43 2.12 -2.08
C HIS A 28 7.50 0.63 -2.40
N ILE A 29 8.52 -0.07 -1.89
CA ILE A 29 8.61 -1.53 -2.02
C ILE A 29 7.42 -2.20 -1.32
N GLN A 30 7.10 -1.78 -0.10
CA GLN A 30 5.95 -2.30 0.65
C GLN A 30 4.62 -2.03 -0.05
N GLU A 31 4.42 -0.82 -0.57
CA GLU A 31 3.23 -0.44 -1.34
C GLU A 31 3.03 -1.37 -2.55
N ARG A 32 4.12 -1.59 -3.30
CA ARG A 32 4.10 -2.47 -4.47
C ARG A 32 3.80 -3.91 -4.10
N GLN A 33 4.47 -4.45 -3.07
CA GLN A 33 4.25 -5.82 -2.60
C GLN A 33 2.81 -6.04 -2.14
N LEU A 34 2.24 -5.07 -1.42
CA LEU A 34 0.86 -5.14 -0.96
C LEU A 34 -0.12 -5.11 -2.14
N ARG A 35 0.09 -4.23 -3.11
CA ARG A 35 -0.73 -4.18 -4.34
C ARG A 35 -0.70 -5.52 -5.08
N GLU A 36 0.49 -6.08 -5.31
CA GLU A 36 0.64 -7.39 -5.97
C GLU A 36 -0.05 -8.50 -5.17
N SER A 37 0.04 -8.49 -3.84
CA SER A 37 -0.64 -9.45 -2.96
C SER A 37 -2.17 -9.36 -3.07
N LEU A 38 -2.72 -8.15 -3.11
CA LEU A 38 -4.17 -7.93 -3.25
C LEU A 38 -4.69 -8.33 -4.63
N GLU A 39 -3.94 -8.06 -5.69
CA GLU A 39 -4.28 -8.50 -7.05
C GLU A 39 -4.31 -10.02 -7.16
N ASN A 40 -3.33 -10.69 -6.56
CA ASN A 40 -3.29 -12.16 -6.49
C ASN A 40 -4.48 -12.70 -5.68
N PHE A 41 -4.74 -12.14 -4.50
CA PHE A 41 -5.86 -12.53 -3.67
C PHE A 41 -7.20 -12.36 -4.39
N ASN A 42 -7.44 -11.21 -5.04
CA ASN A 42 -8.65 -10.96 -5.80
C ASN A 42 -8.82 -11.95 -6.96
N SER A 43 -7.71 -12.29 -7.63
CA SER A 43 -7.70 -13.29 -8.71
C SER A 43 -8.07 -14.68 -8.20
N GLU A 44 -7.52 -15.10 -7.05
CA GLU A 44 -7.84 -16.37 -6.41
C GLU A 44 -9.29 -16.42 -5.94
N MET A 45 -9.77 -15.37 -5.26
CA MET A 45 -11.16 -15.26 -4.82
C MET A 45 -12.13 -15.34 -6.00
N THR A 46 -11.83 -14.64 -7.11
CA THR A 46 -12.64 -14.68 -8.33
C THR A 46 -12.73 -16.09 -8.90
N ARG A 47 -11.61 -16.84 -8.92
CA ARG A 47 -11.60 -18.24 -9.37
C ARG A 47 -12.43 -19.13 -8.45
N SER A 48 -12.26 -18.99 -7.14
CA SER A 48 -13.01 -19.76 -6.14
C SER A 48 -14.51 -19.52 -6.22
N PHE A 49 -14.95 -18.26 -6.33
CA PHE A 49 -16.37 -17.93 -6.47
C PHE A 49 -16.97 -18.45 -7.78
N ARG A 50 -16.22 -18.42 -8.89
CA ARG A 50 -16.68 -19.06 -10.15
C ARG A 50 -16.92 -20.56 -9.97
N GLY A 51 -16.03 -21.23 -9.24
CA GLY A 51 -16.20 -22.66 -8.90
C GLY A 51 -17.46 -22.91 -8.06
N LEU A 52 -17.66 -22.12 -7.01
CA LEU A 52 -18.83 -22.23 -6.13
C LEU A 52 -20.15 -21.96 -6.87
N MET A 53 -20.20 -20.93 -7.72
CA MET A 53 -21.37 -20.66 -8.54
C MET A 53 -21.68 -21.82 -9.50
N GLY A 54 -20.65 -22.44 -10.08
CA GLY A 54 -20.83 -23.63 -10.92
C GLY A 54 -21.43 -24.82 -10.16
N MET A 55 -21.00 -25.04 -8.90
CA MET A 55 -21.57 -26.08 -8.04
C MET A 55 -23.00 -25.76 -7.62
N GLU A 56 -23.29 -24.51 -7.28
CA GLU A 56 -24.63 -24.04 -6.91
C GLU A 56 -25.60 -24.20 -8.09
N ASP A 57 -25.20 -23.80 -9.30
CA ASP A 57 -25.97 -23.98 -10.53
C ASP A 57 -26.25 -25.46 -10.82
N GLU A 58 -25.26 -26.33 -10.63
CA GLU A 58 -25.43 -27.77 -10.82
C GLU A 58 -26.41 -28.37 -9.81
N LEU A 59 -26.32 -27.97 -8.53
CA LEU A 59 -27.26 -28.40 -7.49
C LEU A 59 -28.68 -27.92 -7.79
N ASN A 60 -28.86 -26.67 -8.20
CA ASN A 60 -30.15 -26.11 -8.55
C ASN A 60 -30.79 -26.84 -9.75
N ARG A 61 -29.99 -27.15 -10.79
CA ARG A 61 -30.44 -27.96 -11.94
C ARG A 61 -30.91 -29.36 -11.52
N ARG A 62 -30.18 -30.03 -10.62
CA ARG A 62 -30.53 -31.37 -10.12
C ARG A 62 -31.77 -31.33 -9.23
N SER A 63 -31.92 -30.29 -8.40
CA SER A 63 -32.98 -30.12 -7.40
C SER A 63 -34.33 -29.68 -8.00
N HIS A 64 -34.39 -29.23 -9.27
CA HIS A 64 -35.57 -28.58 -9.88
C HIS A 64 -36.02 -27.31 -9.14
N GLY A 65 -35.28 -26.88 -8.12
CA GLY A 65 -35.46 -25.61 -7.43
C GLY A 65 -34.61 -24.55 -8.10
N SER A 66 -35.26 -23.62 -8.79
CA SER A 66 -34.67 -22.33 -9.15
C SER A 66 -34.95 -21.36 -7.99
N SER A 67 -34.00 -21.23 -7.07
CA SER A 67 -33.99 -20.05 -6.21
C SER A 67 -33.32 -18.92 -7.00
N GLY A 68 -34.03 -17.83 -7.26
CA GLY A 68 -33.43 -16.62 -7.86
C GLY A 68 -32.39 -15.93 -6.96
N TYR A 69 -32.23 -16.43 -5.73
CA TYR A 69 -31.23 -16.00 -4.76
C TYR A 69 -30.03 -16.96 -4.77
N SER A 70 -28.83 -16.40 -5.00
CA SER A 70 -27.55 -17.08 -4.82
C SER A 70 -26.78 -16.45 -3.66
N GLU A 71 -26.56 -17.22 -2.60
CA GLU A 71 -25.76 -16.79 -1.45
C GLU A 71 -24.29 -16.59 -1.86
N THR A 72 -23.81 -17.43 -2.79
CA THR A 72 -22.45 -17.36 -3.34
C THR A 72 -22.21 -16.02 -4.04
N GLU A 73 -23.17 -15.57 -4.86
CA GLU A 73 -23.08 -14.30 -5.56
C GLU A 73 -23.10 -13.11 -4.59
N GLN A 74 -23.91 -13.18 -3.53
CA GLN A 74 -23.90 -12.14 -2.49
C GLN A 74 -22.56 -12.07 -1.76
N LYS A 75 -22.00 -13.22 -1.37
CA LYS A 75 -20.67 -13.30 -0.75
C LYS A 75 -19.58 -12.78 -1.68
N ARG A 76 -19.66 -13.09 -2.98
CA ARG A 76 -18.73 -12.57 -3.99
C ARG A 76 -18.74 -11.05 -4.01
N ARG A 77 -19.92 -10.44 -4.14
CA ARG A 77 -20.07 -8.97 -4.16
C ARG A 77 -19.54 -8.32 -2.89
N TYR A 78 -19.86 -8.90 -1.73
CA TYR A 78 -19.38 -8.39 -0.45
C TYR A 78 -17.84 -8.42 -0.37
N VAL A 79 -17.22 -9.54 -0.74
CA VAL A 79 -15.75 -9.65 -0.70
C VAL A 79 -15.10 -8.71 -1.73
N THR A 80 -15.66 -8.58 -2.94
CA THR A 80 -15.16 -7.63 -3.93
C THR A 80 -15.19 -6.20 -3.39
N GLN A 81 -16.33 -5.77 -2.82
CA GLN A 81 -16.44 -4.44 -2.22
C GLN A 81 -15.46 -4.22 -1.06
N LEU A 82 -15.25 -5.25 -0.23
CA LEU A 82 -14.31 -5.19 0.87
C LEU A 82 -12.87 -5.00 0.37
N ILE A 83 -12.47 -5.73 -0.68
CA ILE A 83 -11.14 -5.60 -1.30
C ILE A 83 -10.96 -4.20 -1.90
N GLU A 84 -11.96 -3.69 -2.62
CA GLU A 84 -11.92 -2.35 -3.22
C GLU A 84 -11.76 -1.26 -2.15
N ASN A 85 -12.58 -1.30 -1.10
CA ASN A 85 -12.49 -0.35 0.02
C ASN A 85 -11.11 -0.41 0.70
N GLN A 86 -10.59 -1.63 0.90
CA GLN A 86 -9.29 -1.83 1.53
C GLN A 86 -8.13 -1.29 0.67
N GLN A 87 -8.22 -1.43 -0.66
CA GLN A 87 -7.25 -0.88 -1.61
C GLN A 87 -7.25 0.65 -1.57
N GLU A 88 -8.43 1.28 -1.59
CA GLU A 88 -8.55 2.73 -1.51
C GLU A 88 -7.99 3.28 -0.19
N GLU A 89 -8.35 2.65 0.93
CA GLU A 89 -7.84 3.06 2.25
C GLU A 89 -6.31 2.94 2.31
N GLN A 90 -5.74 1.84 1.84
CA GLN A 90 -4.30 1.64 1.85
C GLN A 90 -3.58 2.65 0.95
N ALA A 91 -4.09 2.91 -0.26
CA ALA A 91 -3.53 3.93 -1.15
C ALA A 91 -3.49 5.31 -0.47
N LEU A 92 -4.53 5.66 0.29
CA LEU A 92 -4.55 6.91 1.07
C LEU A 92 -3.50 6.91 2.19
N GLN A 93 -3.31 5.79 2.89
CA GLN A 93 -2.30 5.69 3.95
C GLN A 93 -0.87 5.78 3.39
N PHE A 94 -0.56 5.09 2.29
CA PHE A 94 0.74 5.18 1.63
C PHE A 94 1.02 6.59 1.14
N ARG A 95 0.03 7.24 0.49
CA ARG A 95 0.18 8.63 0.06
C ARG A 95 0.48 9.58 1.23
N LYS A 96 -0.19 9.40 2.36
CA LYS A 96 0.07 10.20 3.58
C LYS A 96 1.47 9.95 4.13
N ALA A 97 1.88 8.70 4.22
CA ALA A 97 3.21 8.32 4.71
C ALA A 97 4.33 8.86 3.80
N SER A 98 4.17 8.73 2.47
CA SER A 98 5.11 9.30 1.50
C SER A 98 5.20 10.82 1.63
N GLN A 99 4.07 11.52 1.78
CA GLN A 99 4.09 12.97 1.98
C GLN A 99 4.82 13.36 3.26
N GLN A 100 4.60 12.64 4.36
CA GLN A 100 5.28 12.92 5.63
C GLN A 100 6.80 12.73 5.52
N LEU A 101 7.25 11.68 4.82
CA LEU A 101 8.68 11.46 4.59
C LEU A 101 9.28 12.54 3.68
N GLU A 102 8.56 12.98 2.65
CA GLU A 102 9.04 14.09 1.80
C GLU A 102 9.10 15.41 2.56
N ASP A 103 8.08 15.71 3.38
CA ASP A 103 8.07 16.90 4.23
C ASP A 103 9.26 16.88 5.23
N GLU A 104 9.54 15.72 5.83
CA GLU A 104 10.70 15.52 6.71
C GLU A 104 12.01 15.75 5.95
N ARG A 105 12.15 15.14 4.77
CA ARG A 105 13.33 15.28 3.90
C ARG A 105 13.56 16.74 3.51
N GLU A 106 12.53 17.44 3.06
CA GLU A 106 12.61 18.86 2.73
C GLU A 106 13.04 19.71 3.92
N ASN A 107 12.50 19.44 5.10
CA ASN A 107 12.85 20.16 6.32
C ASN A 107 14.33 19.93 6.69
N LEU A 108 14.82 18.69 6.60
CA LEU A 108 16.24 18.39 6.83
C LEU A 108 17.16 19.10 5.82
N ILE A 109 16.77 19.16 4.54
CA ILE A 109 17.50 19.91 3.52
C ILE A 109 17.51 21.41 3.84
N LYS A 110 16.37 21.99 4.24
CA LYS A 110 16.26 23.40 4.64
C LYS A 110 17.14 23.70 5.85
N GLU A 111 17.12 22.87 6.90
CA GLU A 111 17.96 23.05 8.08
C GLU A 111 19.46 22.90 7.77
N ARG A 112 19.85 21.93 6.95
CA ARG A 112 21.22 21.79 6.47
C ARG A 112 21.69 23.03 5.71
N SER A 113 20.82 23.58 4.86
CA SER A 113 21.13 24.73 4.00
C SER A 113 21.30 26.05 4.78
N LYS A 114 20.77 26.12 6.01
CA LYS A 114 20.97 27.25 6.93
C LYS A 114 22.36 27.25 7.59
N LEU A 115 23.11 26.15 7.51
CA LEU A 115 24.44 26.06 8.13
C LEU A 115 25.50 26.76 7.25
N PRO A 116 26.19 27.80 7.76
CA PRO A 116 27.20 28.53 7.00
C PRO A 116 28.45 27.68 6.74
N TRP A 117 29.05 27.84 5.56
CA TRP A 117 30.22 27.11 5.10
C TRP A 117 31.56 27.63 5.67
N ASP A 118 31.47 28.70 6.48
CA ASP A 118 32.59 29.41 7.10
C ASP A 118 32.86 28.95 8.55
#